data_AF-A0A834J6D4-F1
#
_entry.id   AF-A0A834J6D4-F1
#
_cell.length_a   1.000
_cell.length_b   1.000
_cell.length_c   1.000
_cell.angle_alpha   90.00
_cell.angle_beta   90.00
_cell.angle_gamma   90.00
#
_symmetry.space_group_name_H-M   'P 1'
#
loop_
_entity.id
_entity.type
_entity.pdbx_description
1 polymer ?
#
loop_
_entity_poly.entity_id
_entity_poly.type
_entity_poly.pdbx_seq_one_letter_code
_entity_poly.pdbx_strand_id
1 'polypeptide(L)'
;MTTSSKSPNSLKTVLIKLKGIKEYLGAPSMSHTETLQGYNKNRTRKTEVYFDFFVSTLRVIMDDILREEIADLEIEEEEVLTAENALEAIENAWLNEKFSPEILPHKFDLVDCMLQQISHMEENMKSYLRIRLEKIEKYTIHILSEEAGREPDEAYLTPGELRFAKDYLGSVENLFKTVALQHMPTSFQGFEIDKISTKPNMQTHVFLRANERITGIVLPGVIDEEIDFEAGSQHIIQYNAIANLVKSGAVQLI
;
A
#
# COMPACT_ATOMS: atom_id res chain seq x y z
N MET A 1 -3.25 16.05 -33.46
CA MET A 1 -4.02 15.00 -32.76
C MET A 1 -2.99 14.18 -31.99
N THR A 2 -2.49 14.62 -30.82
CA THR A 2 -3.03 14.37 -29.45
C THR A 2 -3.51 12.92 -29.31
N THR A 3 -2.91 12.04 -28.50
CA THR A 3 -2.82 12.06 -27.02
C THR A 3 -1.65 11.16 -26.54
N SER A 4 -0.72 11.66 -25.72
CA SER A 4 -0.70 11.65 -24.24
C SER A 4 -0.39 10.29 -23.60
N SER A 5 0.90 10.00 -23.41
CA SER A 5 1.44 8.91 -22.61
C SER A 5 2.10 9.46 -21.33
N LYS A 6 1.60 9.11 -20.14
CA LYS A 6 2.24 9.26 -18.81
C LYS A 6 1.49 8.29 -17.86
N SER A 7 2.10 7.54 -16.93
CA SER A 7 3.49 7.51 -16.44
C SER A 7 3.79 6.27 -15.58
N PRO A 8 5.03 5.75 -15.58
CA PRO A 8 5.59 4.87 -14.54
C PRO A 8 6.14 5.65 -13.32
N ASN A 9 5.78 6.92 -13.13
CA ASN A 9 6.50 7.84 -12.24
C ASN A 9 5.94 7.96 -10.82
N SER A 10 4.77 7.42 -10.48
CA SER A 10 4.13 7.76 -9.19
C SER A 10 4.83 7.16 -7.98
N LEU A 11 5.06 5.84 -7.97
CA LEU A 11 5.62 5.13 -6.81
C LEU A 11 7.12 5.40 -6.56
N LYS A 12 7.93 5.52 -7.63
CA LYS A 12 9.34 5.95 -7.51
C LYS A 12 9.44 7.38 -6.98
N THR A 13 8.53 8.27 -7.37
CA THR A 13 8.49 9.64 -6.85
C THR A 13 8.13 9.67 -5.36
N VAL A 14 7.15 8.86 -4.93
CA VAL A 14 6.72 8.77 -3.53
C VAL A 14 7.84 8.20 -2.63
N LEU A 15 8.52 7.13 -3.05
CA LEU A 15 9.63 6.54 -2.29
C LEU A 15 10.86 7.45 -2.19
N ILE A 16 11.22 8.17 -3.25
CA ILE A 16 12.31 9.16 -3.23
C ILE A 16 11.97 10.31 -2.26
N LYS A 17 10.70 10.74 -2.24
CA LYS A 17 10.22 11.80 -1.35
C LYS A 17 10.22 11.39 0.13
N LEU A 18 9.79 10.17 0.45
CA LEU A 18 9.83 9.64 1.83
C LEU A 18 11.27 9.42 2.34
N LYS A 19 12.19 9.01 1.47
CA LYS A 19 13.61 8.83 1.82
C LYS A 19 14.30 10.17 2.11
N GLY A 20 13.97 11.21 1.35
CA GLY A 20 14.46 12.58 1.59
C GLY A 20 13.98 13.15 2.93
N ILE A 21 12.76 12.84 3.36
CA ILE A 21 12.21 13.27 4.67
C ILE A 21 13.02 12.67 5.84
N LYS A 22 13.45 11.41 5.72
CA LYS A 22 14.22 10.73 6.78
C LYS A 22 15.67 11.24 6.90
N GLU A 23 16.30 11.61 5.79
CA GLU A 23 17.63 12.25 5.79
C GLU A 23 17.58 13.71 6.29
N TYR A 24 16.48 14.44 6.05
CA TYR A 24 16.31 15.82 6.51
C TYR A 24 15.93 15.96 7.99
N LEU A 25 15.29 14.94 8.58
CA LEU A 25 15.00 14.88 10.02
C LEU A 25 16.24 14.49 10.86
N GLY A 26 17.31 14.00 10.23
CA GLY A 26 18.63 13.81 10.84
C GLY A 26 19.47 15.09 10.77
N ALA A 27 19.09 16.13 11.51
CA ALA A 27 19.91 17.35 11.55
C ALA A 27 21.18 17.15 12.39
N PRO A 28 22.38 17.50 11.87
CA PRO A 28 23.61 17.58 12.65
C PRO A 28 23.50 18.74 13.65
N SER A 29 24.04 18.52 14.85
CA SER A 29 24.31 19.58 15.82
C SER A 29 25.15 20.68 15.18
N MET A 30 24.71 21.95 15.19
CA MET A 30 25.63 23.07 14.97
C MET A 30 25.18 24.38 15.60
N SER A 31 26.22 25.13 15.95
CA SER A 31 26.41 26.20 16.91
C SER A 31 25.78 27.56 16.57
N HIS A 32 25.65 28.35 17.64
CA HIS A 32 25.39 29.79 17.67
C HIS A 32 26.03 30.58 16.52
N THR A 33 25.20 31.27 15.72
CA THR A 33 25.00 32.74 15.69
C THR A 33 24.50 33.13 14.30
N GLU A 34 23.18 33.09 14.08
CA GLU A 34 22.59 33.71 12.89
C GLU A 34 21.34 34.52 13.28
N THR A 35 21.30 35.75 12.78
CA THR A 35 20.44 36.86 13.16
C THR A 35 18.95 36.54 13.02
N LEU A 36 18.15 36.86 14.06
CA LEU A 36 16.72 36.53 14.21
C LEU A 36 15.82 36.91 13.02
N GLN A 37 16.17 37.94 12.25
CA GLN A 37 15.39 38.38 11.07
C GLN A 37 15.52 37.45 9.84
N GLY A 38 16.69 36.84 9.61
CA GLY A 38 16.87 35.83 8.56
C GLY A 38 16.28 34.47 8.93
N TYR A 39 16.32 34.16 10.23
CA TYR A 39 15.79 32.92 10.80
C TYR A 39 14.27 32.81 10.59
N ASN A 40 13.51 33.90 10.75
CA ASN A 40 12.06 33.90 10.67
C ASN A 40 11.52 33.71 9.23
N LYS A 41 12.18 34.30 8.23
CA LYS A 41 11.80 34.18 6.80
C LYS A 41 12.14 32.82 6.20
N ASN A 42 13.20 32.18 6.69
CA ASN A 42 13.59 30.83 6.31
C ASN A 42 12.78 29.75 7.04
N ARG A 43 12.30 30.02 8.25
CA ARG A 43 11.39 29.13 9.01
C ARG A 43 10.01 29.06 8.35
N THR A 44 9.41 30.20 8.02
CA THR A 44 8.09 30.27 7.35
C THR A 44 8.08 29.54 6.00
N ARG A 45 9.09 29.78 5.14
CA ARG A 45 9.20 29.06 3.86
C ARG A 45 9.43 27.57 4.00
N LYS A 46 10.21 27.13 5.01
CA LYS A 46 10.41 25.70 5.26
C LYS A 46 9.12 25.05 5.76
N THR A 47 8.45 25.64 6.76
CA THR A 47 7.19 25.08 7.32
C THR A 47 6.06 25.06 6.29
N GLU A 48 6.00 26.06 5.40
CA GLU A 48 5.06 26.09 4.26
C GLU A 48 5.28 24.91 3.31
N VAL A 49 6.52 24.68 2.88
CA VAL A 49 6.84 23.55 1.99
C VAL A 49 6.58 22.20 2.65
N TYR A 50 6.82 22.06 3.96
CA TYR A 50 6.50 20.83 4.69
C TYR A 50 5.00 20.60 4.83
N PHE A 51 4.21 21.65 5.05
CA PHE A 51 2.77 21.53 5.22
C PHE A 51 2.05 21.31 3.89
N ASP A 52 2.38 22.06 2.83
CA ASP A 52 1.83 21.85 1.50
C ASP A 52 2.15 20.43 0.99
N PHE A 53 3.36 19.95 1.28
CA PHE A 53 3.76 18.58 1.00
C PHE A 53 2.98 17.55 1.83
N PHE A 54 2.77 17.82 3.12
CA PHE A 54 2.00 16.97 4.02
C PHE A 54 0.53 16.89 3.60
N VAL A 55 -0.16 18.02 3.39
CA VAL A 55 -1.56 18.07 2.94
C VAL A 55 -1.73 17.42 1.57
N SER A 56 -0.82 17.68 0.63
CA SER A 56 -0.86 17.02 -0.68
C SER A 56 -0.67 15.51 -0.58
N THR A 57 0.18 15.03 0.34
CA THR A 57 0.39 13.59 0.55
C THR A 57 -0.80 12.98 1.27
N LEU A 58 -1.38 13.67 2.25
CA LEU A 58 -2.53 13.20 3.01
C LEU A 58 -3.80 13.11 2.14
N ARG A 59 -4.05 14.10 1.28
CA ARG A 59 -5.16 14.06 0.30
C ARG A 59 -5.09 12.83 -0.60
N VAL A 60 -3.91 12.54 -1.15
CA VAL A 60 -3.71 11.35 -2.01
C VAL A 60 -3.98 10.05 -1.26
N ILE A 61 -3.61 9.96 0.02
CA ILE A 61 -3.84 8.74 0.80
C ILE A 61 -5.31 8.63 1.27
N MET A 62 -5.96 9.75 1.58
CA MET A 62 -7.39 9.78 1.93
C MET A 62 -8.30 9.47 0.74
N ASP A 63 -7.99 9.97 -0.45
CA ASP A 63 -8.78 9.71 -1.66
C ASP A 63 -8.83 8.21 -2.04
N ASP A 64 -7.77 7.44 -1.77
CA ASP A 64 -7.69 6.00 -2.05
C ASP A 64 -8.39 5.12 -0.98
N ILE A 65 -8.58 5.63 0.24
CA ILE A 65 -9.13 4.88 1.39
C ILE A 65 -10.62 5.18 1.61
N LEU A 66 -11.11 6.37 1.26
CA LEU A 66 -12.49 6.80 1.48
C LEU A 66 -13.54 6.13 0.59
N ARG A 67 -13.17 5.14 -0.22
CA ARG A 67 -14.15 4.39 -1.04
C ARG A 67 -14.94 3.32 -0.30
N GLU A 68 -14.63 2.97 0.95
CA GLU A 68 -15.26 1.81 1.60
C GLU A 68 -15.86 1.94 3.00
N GLU A 69 -15.90 3.10 3.65
CA GLU A 69 -16.52 3.19 4.98
C GLU A 69 -17.48 4.37 5.12
N ILE A 70 -18.61 4.33 4.39
CA ILE A 70 -19.90 4.87 4.88
C ILE A 70 -21.05 4.05 4.26
N ALA A 71 -21.33 2.89 4.82
CA ALA A 71 -22.64 2.24 4.65
C ALA A 71 -23.08 1.71 6.01
N ASP A 72 -24.23 2.22 6.48
CA ASP A 72 -25.04 1.71 7.58
C ASP A 72 -24.71 2.15 9.01
N LEU A 73 -24.76 3.47 9.26
CA LEU A 73 -25.15 3.98 10.59
C LEU A 73 -26.18 5.11 10.44
N GLU A 74 -27.43 4.82 10.78
CA GLU A 74 -28.45 5.84 11.09
C GLU A 74 -28.04 6.51 12.41
N ILE A 75 -27.37 7.67 12.32
CA ILE A 75 -27.08 8.54 13.45
C ILE A 75 -27.95 9.79 13.27
N GLU A 76 -28.61 10.22 14.36
CA GLU A 76 -29.32 11.51 14.47
C GLU A 76 -28.47 12.65 13.90
N GLU A 77 -29.10 13.75 13.41
CA GLU A 77 -28.46 14.91 12.76
C GLU A 77 -27.41 15.66 13.63
N GLU A 78 -26.34 14.96 14.01
CA GLU A 78 -25.04 15.49 14.37
C GLU A 78 -24.25 15.48 13.06
N GLU A 79 -23.80 16.63 12.58
CA GLU A 79 -23.01 16.70 11.34
C GLU A 79 -21.86 15.69 11.43
N VAL A 80 -21.97 14.58 10.70
CA VAL A 80 -20.94 13.55 10.65
C VAL A 80 -19.69 14.24 10.11
N LEU A 81 -18.72 14.47 11.00
CA LEU A 81 -17.43 15.02 10.63
C LEU A 81 -16.73 13.98 9.77
N THR A 82 -16.77 14.18 8.46
CA THR A 82 -16.09 13.31 7.48
C THR A 82 -14.59 13.59 7.50
N ALA A 83 -13.76 12.64 7.06
CA ALA A 83 -12.32 12.84 6.99
C ALA A 83 -11.94 14.04 6.08
N GLU A 84 -12.72 14.28 5.02
CA GLU A 84 -12.58 15.46 4.16
C GLU A 84 -12.86 16.76 4.92
N ASN A 85 -13.94 16.80 5.69
CA ASN A 85 -14.29 17.95 6.54
C ASN A 85 -13.26 18.18 7.66
N ALA A 86 -12.71 17.10 8.26
CA ALA A 86 -11.61 17.19 9.23
C ALA A 86 -10.36 17.85 8.62
N LEU A 87 -10.01 17.44 7.41
CA LEU A 87 -8.83 17.93 6.72
C LEU A 87 -8.98 19.38 6.29
N GLU A 88 -10.15 19.77 5.80
CA GLU A 88 -10.45 21.17 5.51
C GLU A 88 -10.42 22.02 6.79
N ALA A 89 -10.99 21.52 7.89
CA ALA A 89 -11.00 22.22 9.17
C ALA A 89 -9.59 22.42 9.74
N ILE A 90 -8.70 21.43 9.63
CA ILE A 90 -7.31 21.55 10.11
C ILE A 90 -6.47 22.46 9.20
N GLU A 91 -6.72 22.45 7.88
CA GLU A 91 -6.09 23.36 6.92
C GLU A 91 -6.47 24.82 7.22
N ASN A 92 -7.76 25.08 7.45
CA ASN A 92 -8.26 26.40 7.84
C ASN A 92 -7.73 26.83 9.21
N ALA A 93 -7.71 25.94 10.20
CA ALA A 93 -7.15 26.23 11.52
C ALA A 93 -5.66 26.60 11.43
N TRP A 94 -4.89 25.89 10.61
CA TRP A 94 -3.49 26.19 10.37
C TRP A 94 -3.28 27.53 9.66
N LEU A 95 -4.06 27.82 8.61
CA LEU A 95 -4.00 29.11 7.91
C LEU A 95 -4.30 30.27 8.87
N ASN A 96 -5.36 30.14 9.67
CA ASN A 96 -5.74 31.16 10.64
C ASN A 96 -4.64 31.37 11.69
N GLU A 97 -4.11 30.30 12.29
CA GLU A 97 -3.01 30.40 13.26
C GLU A 97 -1.76 31.05 12.65
N LYS A 98 -1.44 30.71 11.41
CA LYS A 98 -0.27 31.23 10.68
C LYS A 98 -0.35 32.72 10.39
N PHE A 99 -1.53 33.21 10.02
CA PHE A 99 -1.74 34.61 9.63
C PHE A 99 -2.29 35.49 10.76
N SER A 100 -2.64 34.90 11.90
CA SER A 100 -3.06 35.64 13.09
C SER A 100 -1.85 36.29 13.77
N PRO A 101 -1.94 37.57 14.17
CA PRO A 101 -0.92 38.23 14.98
C PRO A 101 -0.96 37.77 16.45
N GLU A 102 -2.01 37.07 16.86
CA GLU A 102 -2.22 36.54 18.21
C GLU A 102 -2.41 35.02 18.20
N ILE A 103 -2.12 34.39 19.33
CA ILE A 103 -2.34 32.95 19.50
C ILE A 103 -3.84 32.65 19.55
N LEU A 104 -4.33 31.75 18.69
CA LEU A 104 -5.74 31.39 18.65
C LEU A 104 -6.05 30.23 19.62
N PRO A 105 -7.34 29.99 19.95
CA PRO A 105 -7.74 28.85 20.76
C PRO A 105 -7.31 27.52 20.14
N HIS A 106 -6.64 26.68 20.94
CA HIS A 106 -6.15 25.38 20.49
C HIS A 106 -7.28 24.47 20.01
N LYS A 107 -7.13 23.93 18.80
CA LYS A 107 -8.08 23.00 18.17
C LYS A 107 -7.76 21.54 18.54
N PHE A 108 -7.81 21.22 19.84
CA PHE A 108 -7.38 19.90 20.35
C PHE A 108 -8.09 18.74 19.67
N ASP A 109 -9.42 18.77 19.60
CA ASP A 109 -10.22 17.64 19.09
C ASP A 109 -9.92 17.34 17.61
N LEU A 110 -9.70 18.39 16.79
CA LEU A 110 -9.33 18.24 15.38
C LEU A 110 -7.93 17.64 15.22
N VAL A 111 -6.96 18.10 16.02
CA VAL A 111 -5.58 17.60 15.96
C VAL A 111 -5.52 16.15 16.45
N ASP A 112 -6.20 15.83 17.55
CA ASP A 112 -6.23 14.47 18.09
C ASP A 112 -6.90 13.50 17.12
N CYS A 113 -8.05 13.88 16.56
CA CYS A 113 -8.73 13.10 15.50
C CYS A 113 -7.78 12.80 14.33
N MET A 114 -7.09 13.81 13.79
CA MET A 114 -6.18 13.60 12.64
C MET A 114 -4.99 12.71 13.00
N LEU A 115 -4.43 12.82 14.21
CA LEU A 115 -3.35 11.95 14.67
C LEU A 115 -3.80 10.49 14.83
N GLN A 116 -5.01 10.26 15.33
CA GLN A 116 -5.61 8.94 15.42
C GLN A 116 -5.82 8.33 14.02
N GLN A 117 -6.34 9.10 13.07
CA GLN A 117 -6.53 8.65 11.68
C GLN A 117 -5.19 8.26 11.03
N ILE A 118 -4.15 9.08 11.18
CA ILE A 118 -2.80 8.75 10.69
C ILE A 118 -2.29 7.45 11.29
N SER A 119 -2.48 7.27 12.60
CA SER A 119 -2.03 6.05 13.30
C SER A 119 -2.75 4.80 12.76
N HIS A 120 -4.07 4.89 12.57
CA HIS A 120 -4.86 3.82 11.97
C HIS A 120 -4.41 3.48 10.54
N MET A 121 -4.13 4.50 9.71
CA MET A 121 -3.60 4.30 8.35
C MET A 121 -2.24 3.61 8.36
N GLU A 122 -1.34 3.99 9.28
CA GLU A 122 -0.06 3.30 9.44
C GLU A 122 -0.22 1.83 9.80
N GLU A 123 -1.17 1.49 10.67
CA GLU A 123 -1.46 0.11 11.06
C GLU A 123 -1.99 -0.71 9.87
N ASN A 124 -2.91 -0.15 9.09
CA ASN A 124 -3.43 -0.78 7.88
C ASN A 124 -2.32 -1.05 6.85
N MET A 125 -1.43 -0.08 6.63
CA MET A 125 -0.26 -0.26 5.75
C MET A 125 0.69 -1.34 6.27
N LYS A 126 0.97 -1.37 7.58
CA LYS A 126 1.82 -2.42 8.20
C LYS A 126 1.19 -3.79 8.04
N SER A 127 -0.13 -3.90 8.24
CA SER A 127 -0.89 -5.15 8.05
C SER A 127 -0.81 -5.64 6.60
N TYR A 128 -1.04 -4.76 5.63
CA TYR A 128 -0.89 -5.09 4.20
C TYR A 128 0.52 -5.63 3.87
N LEU A 129 1.56 -4.91 4.31
CA LEU A 129 2.94 -5.31 4.07
C LEU A 129 3.28 -6.66 4.73
N ARG A 130 2.76 -6.90 5.93
CA ARG A 130 2.95 -8.18 6.64
C ARG A 130 2.34 -9.33 5.86
N ILE A 131 1.07 -9.23 5.47
CA ILE A 131 0.37 -10.26 4.68
C ILE A 131 1.11 -10.53 3.37
N ARG A 132 1.60 -9.47 2.71
CA ARG A 132 2.31 -9.57 1.46
C ARG A 132 3.67 -10.27 1.62
N LEU A 133 4.43 -9.95 2.67
CA LEU A 133 5.67 -10.65 3.01
C LEU A 133 5.44 -12.12 3.39
N GLU A 134 4.39 -12.42 4.15
CA GLU A 134 4.02 -13.81 4.49
C GLU A 134 3.70 -14.64 3.23
N LYS A 135 3.02 -14.06 2.23
CA LYS A 135 2.79 -14.72 0.94
C LYS A 135 4.09 -14.93 0.16
N ILE A 136 4.98 -13.93 0.16
CA ILE A 136 6.29 -14.04 -0.48
C ILE A 136 7.10 -15.15 0.18
N GLU A 137 7.14 -15.21 1.50
CA GLU A 137 7.85 -16.23 2.26
C GLU A 137 7.31 -17.64 1.96
N LYS A 138 5.98 -17.80 2.00
CA LYS A 138 5.33 -19.09 1.77
C LYS A 138 5.57 -19.63 0.34
N TYR A 139 5.49 -18.76 -0.66
CA TYR A 139 5.55 -19.12 -2.08
C TYR A 139 6.84 -18.66 -2.77
N THR A 140 7.94 -18.48 -2.03
CA THR A 140 9.19 -17.84 -2.52
C THR A 140 9.69 -18.45 -3.83
N ILE A 141 9.80 -19.78 -3.89
CA ILE A 141 10.34 -20.50 -5.06
C ILE A 141 9.47 -20.27 -6.29
N HIS A 142 8.15 -20.41 -6.13
CA HIS A 142 7.18 -20.21 -7.20
C HIS A 142 7.20 -18.77 -7.70
N ILE A 143 7.17 -17.79 -6.79
CA ILE A 143 7.20 -16.37 -7.13
C ILE A 143 8.48 -16.00 -7.89
N LEU A 144 9.65 -16.44 -7.42
CA LEU A 144 10.92 -16.18 -8.10
C LEU A 144 10.99 -16.83 -9.49
N SER A 145 10.41 -18.01 -9.66
CA SER A 145 10.34 -18.68 -10.96
C SER A 145 9.45 -17.93 -11.96
N GLU A 146 8.33 -17.36 -11.50
CA GLU A 146 7.46 -16.55 -12.34
C GLU A 146 8.07 -15.20 -12.67
N GLU A 147 8.70 -14.54 -11.69
CA GLU A 147 9.31 -13.22 -11.88
C GLU A 147 10.50 -13.27 -12.85
N ALA A 148 11.21 -14.41 -12.93
CA ALA A 148 12.28 -14.62 -13.90
C ALA A 148 11.79 -14.66 -15.36
N GLY A 149 10.52 -14.98 -15.59
CA GLY A 149 9.90 -15.02 -16.92
C GLY A 149 9.24 -13.71 -17.35
N ARG A 150 9.24 -12.68 -16.50
CA ARG A 150 8.55 -11.41 -16.74
C ARG A 150 9.52 -10.30 -17.09
N GLU A 151 9.05 -9.37 -17.92
CA GLU A 151 9.81 -8.16 -18.24
C GLU A 151 9.88 -7.22 -17.02
N PRO A 152 10.96 -6.42 -16.86
CA PRO A 152 11.14 -5.54 -15.70
C PRO A 152 10.04 -4.49 -15.49
N ASP A 153 9.29 -4.14 -16.54
CA ASP A 153 8.20 -3.16 -16.49
C ASP A 153 6.85 -3.79 -16.05
N GLU A 154 6.75 -5.12 -16.08
CA GLU A 154 5.58 -5.90 -15.65
C GLU A 154 5.84 -6.67 -14.33
N ALA A 155 6.90 -6.29 -13.62
CA ALA A 155 7.29 -6.88 -12.35
C ALA A 155 6.19 -6.72 -11.30
N TYR A 156 5.77 -7.81 -10.66
CA TYR A 156 4.77 -7.76 -9.59
C TYR A 156 5.41 -7.47 -8.24
N LEU A 157 6.72 -7.70 -8.10
CA LEU A 157 7.47 -7.45 -6.88
C LEU A 157 8.16 -6.09 -6.94
N THR A 158 8.14 -5.39 -5.82
CA THR A 158 9.00 -4.22 -5.67
C THR A 158 10.47 -4.65 -5.60
N PRO A 159 11.43 -3.76 -5.92
CA PRO A 159 12.86 -4.09 -5.78
C PRO A 159 13.26 -4.52 -4.37
N GLY A 160 12.57 -4.00 -3.34
CA GLY A 160 12.78 -4.39 -1.95
C GLY A 160 12.31 -5.81 -1.66
N GLU A 161 11.13 -6.19 -2.18
CA GLU A 161 10.55 -7.52 -2.06
C GLU A 161 11.35 -8.57 -2.82
N LEU A 162 11.82 -8.23 -4.03
CA LEU A 162 12.64 -9.14 -4.82
C LEU A 162 13.96 -9.46 -4.11
N ARG A 163 14.59 -8.45 -3.50
CA ARG A 163 15.79 -8.66 -2.68
C ARG A 163 15.48 -9.54 -1.48
N PHE A 164 14.41 -9.24 -0.74
CA PHE A 164 13.99 -10.05 0.40
C PHE A 164 13.75 -11.52 0.03
N ALA A 165 13.05 -11.79 -1.09
CA ALA A 165 12.78 -13.14 -1.55
C ALA A 165 14.07 -13.93 -1.88
N LYS A 166 15.05 -13.27 -2.52
CA LYS A 166 16.36 -13.88 -2.84
C LYS A 166 17.18 -14.15 -1.58
N ASP A 167 17.22 -13.18 -0.68
CA ASP A 167 17.96 -13.29 0.59
C ASP A 167 17.34 -14.39 1.49
N TYR A 168 16.01 -14.46 1.54
CA TYR A 168 15.27 -15.50 2.26
C TYR A 168 15.58 -16.90 1.70
N LEU A 169 15.47 -17.09 0.39
CA LEU A 169 15.78 -18.38 -0.24
C LEU A 169 17.22 -18.81 0.04
N GLY A 170 18.19 -17.90 -0.09
CA GLY A 170 19.59 -18.19 0.23
C GLY A 170 19.80 -18.53 1.71
N SER A 171 19.07 -17.88 2.61
CA SER A 171 19.12 -18.18 4.05
C SER A 171 18.55 -19.55 4.37
N VAL A 172 17.43 -19.94 3.76
CA VAL A 172 16.82 -21.26 3.91
C VAL A 172 17.73 -22.36 3.36
N GLU A 173 18.33 -22.14 2.19
CA GLU A 173 19.28 -23.07 1.58
C GLU A 173 20.49 -23.30 2.50
N ASN A 174 21.07 -22.23 3.03
CA ASN A 174 22.19 -22.31 3.97
C ASN A 174 21.81 -23.05 5.26
N LEU A 175 20.64 -22.74 5.84
CA LEU A 175 20.13 -23.43 7.02
C LEU A 175 20.01 -24.94 6.77
N PHE A 176 19.39 -25.33 5.65
CA PHE A 176 19.18 -26.74 5.33
C PHE A 176 20.51 -27.47 5.05
N LYS A 177 21.46 -26.78 4.41
CA LYS A 177 22.82 -27.28 4.19
C LYS A 177 23.54 -27.57 5.50
N THR A 178 23.53 -26.61 6.42
CA THR A 178 24.20 -26.73 7.72
C THR A 178 23.51 -27.73 8.65
N VAL A 179 22.19 -27.77 8.69
CA VAL A 179 21.47 -28.64 9.65
C VAL A 179 21.46 -30.10 9.19
N ALA A 180 21.21 -30.35 7.90
CA ALA A 180 20.92 -31.70 7.41
C ALA A 180 21.86 -32.15 6.29
N LEU A 181 21.97 -31.38 5.19
CA LEU A 181 22.59 -31.89 3.96
C LEU A 181 24.08 -32.20 4.12
N GLN A 182 24.84 -31.43 4.92
CA GLN A 182 26.26 -31.70 5.14
C GLN A 182 26.53 -33.07 5.80
N HIS A 183 25.53 -33.65 6.46
CA HIS A 183 25.62 -34.95 7.12
C HIS A 183 25.00 -36.07 6.29
N MET A 184 24.33 -35.76 5.17
CA MET A 184 23.78 -36.76 4.26
C MET A 184 24.85 -37.34 3.32
N PRO A 185 24.66 -38.57 2.81
CA PRO A 185 25.50 -39.12 1.74
C PRO A 185 25.51 -38.20 0.51
N THR A 186 26.61 -38.17 -0.25
CA THR A 186 26.85 -37.26 -1.40
C THR A 186 25.73 -37.23 -2.44
N SER A 187 24.97 -38.31 -2.60
CA SER A 187 23.81 -38.38 -3.49
C SER A 187 22.58 -37.58 -3.03
N PHE A 188 22.52 -37.21 -1.75
CA PHE A 188 21.40 -36.50 -1.11
C PHE A 188 21.79 -35.12 -0.57
N GLN A 189 23.00 -34.63 -0.86
CA GLN A 189 23.45 -33.30 -0.41
C GLN A 189 22.93 -32.14 -1.27
N GLY A 190 22.19 -32.43 -2.34
CA GLY A 190 21.59 -31.43 -3.22
C GLY A 190 20.37 -30.77 -2.59
N PHE A 191 20.25 -29.45 -2.75
CA PHE A 191 19.05 -28.72 -2.37
C PHE A 191 18.00 -28.84 -3.48
N GLU A 192 17.02 -29.73 -3.30
CA GLU A 192 15.98 -30.00 -4.29
C GLU A 192 14.84 -28.97 -4.20
N ILE A 193 14.99 -27.87 -4.93
CA ILE A 193 14.08 -26.72 -4.94
C ILE A 193 12.65 -27.13 -5.32
N ASP A 194 12.48 -28.01 -6.31
CA ASP A 194 11.16 -28.37 -6.84
C ASP A 194 10.29 -29.15 -5.85
N LYS A 195 10.89 -29.92 -4.94
CA LYS A 195 10.14 -30.71 -3.93
C LYS A 195 9.66 -29.87 -2.76
N ILE A 196 10.30 -28.72 -2.52
CA ILE A 196 9.98 -27.78 -1.43
C ILE A 196 9.05 -26.67 -1.94
N SER A 197 8.94 -26.51 -3.26
CA SER A 197 8.10 -25.49 -3.89
C SER A 197 6.62 -25.68 -3.55
N THR A 198 6.08 -24.79 -2.72
CA THR A 198 4.64 -24.69 -2.51
C THR A 198 4.04 -23.71 -3.52
N LYS A 199 2.87 -24.06 -4.07
CA LYS A 199 2.15 -23.23 -5.05
C LYS A 199 0.84 -22.71 -4.45
N PRO A 200 0.41 -21.49 -4.80
CA PRO A 200 -0.90 -20.98 -4.43
C PRO A 200 -2.02 -21.87 -4.98
N ASN A 201 -3.06 -22.13 -4.18
CA ASN A 201 -4.23 -22.88 -4.64
C ASN A 201 -5.24 -21.97 -5.36
N MET A 202 -5.25 -22.04 -6.69
CA MET A 202 -6.14 -21.25 -7.55
C MET A 202 -7.60 -21.73 -7.55
N GLN A 203 -7.89 -22.93 -7.04
CA GLN A 203 -9.25 -23.51 -7.00
C GLN A 203 -10.00 -23.13 -5.72
N THR A 204 -9.42 -22.27 -4.89
CA THR A 204 -10.08 -21.76 -3.67
C THR A 204 -11.30 -20.93 -4.06
N HIS A 205 -12.44 -21.19 -3.42
CA HIS A 205 -13.67 -20.41 -3.61
C HIS A 205 -13.58 -19.15 -2.76
N VAL A 206 -13.90 -18.01 -3.37
CA VAL A 206 -13.86 -16.70 -2.72
C VAL A 206 -15.19 -15.98 -2.93
N PHE A 207 -15.58 -15.20 -1.93
CA PHE A 207 -16.70 -14.28 -2.05
C PHE A 207 -16.21 -13.02 -2.78
N LEU A 208 -17.03 -12.54 -3.71
CA LEU A 208 -16.71 -11.34 -4.47
C LEU A 208 -17.95 -10.46 -4.63
N ARG A 209 -17.72 -9.16 -4.73
CA ARG A 209 -18.68 -8.13 -5.14
C ARG A 209 -18.26 -7.60 -6.50
N ALA A 210 -19.18 -7.57 -7.46
CA ALA A 210 -18.93 -6.98 -8.77
C ALA A 210 -19.03 -5.44 -8.70
N ASN A 211 -17.99 -4.73 -9.15
CA ASN A 211 -18.01 -3.27 -9.17
C ASN A 211 -18.72 -2.74 -10.43
N GLU A 212 -18.64 -3.50 -11.51
CA GLU A 212 -19.23 -3.16 -12.81
C GLU A 212 -20.03 -4.34 -13.37
N ARG A 213 -20.86 -4.08 -14.38
CA ARG A 213 -21.55 -5.15 -15.11
C ARG A 213 -20.55 -5.88 -16.00
N ILE A 214 -20.36 -7.18 -15.77
CA ILE A 214 -19.42 -8.02 -16.52
C ILE A 214 -20.21 -9.19 -17.09
N THR A 215 -20.06 -9.46 -18.38
CA THR A 215 -20.80 -10.55 -19.06
C THR A 215 -19.85 -11.63 -19.57
N GLY A 216 -20.32 -12.87 -19.61
CA GLY A 216 -19.61 -13.96 -20.31
C GLY A 216 -18.41 -14.52 -19.55
N ILE A 217 -18.51 -14.66 -18.22
CA ILE A 217 -17.45 -15.29 -17.43
C ILE A 217 -17.59 -16.80 -17.52
N VAL A 218 -16.59 -17.45 -18.12
CA VAL A 218 -16.53 -18.90 -18.25
C VAL A 218 -15.95 -19.51 -16.98
N LEU A 219 -16.73 -20.34 -16.29
CA LEU A 219 -16.23 -21.08 -15.13
C LEU A 219 -15.38 -22.29 -15.56
N PRO A 220 -14.16 -22.47 -15.00
CA PRO A 220 -13.36 -23.65 -15.26
C PRO A 220 -13.99 -24.88 -14.59
N GLY A 221 -14.52 -25.80 -15.39
CA GLY A 221 -15.02 -27.10 -14.94
C GLY A 221 -16.54 -27.31 -15.09
N VAL A 222 -17.29 -26.27 -15.45
CA VAL A 222 -18.70 -26.38 -15.85
C VAL A 222 -18.76 -26.09 -17.35
N ILE A 223 -19.27 -27.04 -18.12
CA ILE A 223 -19.40 -26.89 -19.58
C ILE A 223 -20.62 -25.99 -19.82
N ASP A 224 -20.44 -24.91 -20.58
CA ASP A 224 -21.49 -24.01 -21.11
C ASP A 224 -22.30 -23.15 -20.11
N GLU A 225 -21.79 -22.91 -18.89
CA GLU A 225 -22.36 -21.89 -17.99
C GLU A 225 -21.52 -20.61 -18.03
N GLU A 226 -21.98 -19.63 -18.81
CA GLU A 226 -21.54 -18.24 -18.72
C GLU A 226 -22.31 -17.54 -17.60
N ILE A 227 -21.59 -16.96 -16.65
CA ILE A 227 -22.19 -16.15 -15.60
C ILE A 227 -22.01 -14.68 -15.92
N ASP A 228 -23.11 -13.95 -15.90
CA ASP A 228 -23.14 -12.51 -15.95
C ASP A 228 -23.20 -11.94 -14.53
N PHE A 229 -22.36 -10.95 -14.25
CA PHE A 229 -22.42 -10.17 -13.02
C PHE A 229 -23.14 -8.85 -13.25
N GLU A 230 -24.04 -8.53 -12.34
CA GLU A 230 -24.63 -7.19 -12.21
C GLU A 230 -23.80 -6.35 -11.24
N ALA A 231 -23.74 -5.02 -11.46
CA ALA A 231 -23.02 -4.13 -10.57
C ALA A 231 -23.62 -4.17 -9.15
N GLY A 232 -22.76 -4.35 -8.14
CA GLY A 232 -23.14 -4.51 -6.73
C GLY A 232 -23.55 -5.93 -6.33
N SER A 233 -23.69 -6.87 -7.27
CA SER A 233 -24.06 -8.26 -6.94
C SER A 233 -22.92 -9.03 -6.29
N GLN A 234 -23.25 -9.93 -5.36
CA GLN A 234 -22.30 -10.76 -4.62
C GLN A 234 -22.37 -12.21 -5.08
N HIS A 235 -21.21 -12.84 -5.30
CA HIS A 235 -21.10 -14.20 -5.84
C HIS A 235 -19.99 -15.01 -5.15
N ILE A 236 -20.09 -16.34 -5.20
CA ILE A 236 -19.07 -17.26 -4.70
C ILE A 236 -18.51 -18.06 -5.87
N ILE A 237 -17.27 -17.81 -6.25
CA ILE A 237 -16.65 -18.41 -7.44
C ILE A 237 -15.20 -18.81 -7.14
N GLN A 238 -14.66 -19.77 -7.92
CA GLN A 238 -13.24 -20.14 -7.84
C GLN A 238 -12.32 -19.00 -8.28
N TYR A 239 -11.29 -18.73 -7.49
CA TYR A 239 -10.34 -17.63 -7.75
C TYR A 239 -9.72 -17.69 -9.15
N ASN A 240 -9.46 -18.88 -9.69
CA ASN A 240 -8.91 -19.07 -11.04
C ASN A 240 -9.72 -18.36 -12.14
N ALA A 241 -11.05 -18.39 -12.05
CA ALA A 241 -11.94 -17.80 -13.07
C ALA A 241 -11.89 -16.27 -13.05
N ILE A 242 -11.69 -15.68 -11.86
CA ILE A 242 -11.81 -14.24 -11.63
C ILE A 242 -10.45 -13.55 -11.43
N ALA A 243 -9.33 -14.28 -11.47
CA ALA A 243 -8.01 -13.76 -11.13
C ALA A 243 -7.64 -12.51 -11.97
N ASN A 244 -7.98 -12.50 -13.25
CA ASN A 244 -7.76 -11.34 -14.12
C ASN A 244 -8.71 -10.18 -13.82
N LEU A 245 -9.96 -10.48 -13.45
CA LEU A 245 -10.96 -9.48 -13.09
C LEU A 245 -10.56 -8.76 -11.80
N VAL A 246 -10.06 -9.50 -10.81
CA VAL A 246 -9.52 -8.94 -9.55
C VAL A 246 -8.33 -8.02 -9.85
N LYS A 247 -7.41 -8.44 -10.74
CA LYS A 247 -6.26 -7.59 -11.14
C LYS A 247 -6.68 -6.31 -11.86
N SER A 248 -7.76 -6.37 -12.63
CA SER A 248 -8.31 -5.19 -13.34
C SER A 248 -9.13 -4.25 -12.46
N GLY A 249 -9.50 -4.67 -11.24
CA GLY A 249 -10.36 -3.90 -10.34
C GLY A 249 -11.87 -3.98 -10.63
N ALA A 250 -12.27 -4.74 -11.65
CA ALA A 250 -13.68 -4.91 -12.04
C ALA A 250 -14.50 -5.70 -10.99
N VAL A 251 -13.83 -6.50 -10.16
CA VAL A 251 -14.42 -7.20 -9.02
C VAL A 251 -13.57 -7.01 -7.77
N GLN A 252 -14.21 -7.04 -6.61
CA GLN A 252 -13.57 -6.94 -5.31
C GLN A 252 -13.88 -8.16 -4.45
N LEU A 253 -12.92 -8.62 -3.66
CA LEU A 253 -13.11 -9.74 -2.73
C LEU A 253 -13.68 -9.22 -1.40
N ILE A 254 -14.59 -9.99 -0.80
CA ILE A 254 -15.25 -9.70 0.48
C ILE A 254 -15.06 -10.85 1.48
#